data_AF-A0A221R4M1-F1
#
_entry.id   AF-A0A221R4M1-F1
#
_cell.length_a   1.000
_cell.length_b   1.000
_cell.length_c   1.000
_cell.angle_alpha   90.00
_cell.angle_beta   90.00
_cell.angle_gamma   90.00
#
_symmetry.space_group_name_H-M   'P 1'
#
loop_
_entity.id
_entity.type
_entity.pdbx_description
1 polymer ?
#
loop_
_entity_poly.entity_id
_entity_poly.type
_entity_poly.pdbx_seq_one_letter_code
_entity_poly.pdbx_strand_id
1 'polypeptide(L)'
;MNPIVQMIVFFCFAVPAVVGSVLAVWYTWARYLGRIGTGLMMLVGGAGVNASFLIAGATYVDFADEAKFGWVTRAWRAVVPANPVFYIALLIVFEAVVGILILSGGWPTRIGLLAAIAFHLGLGVFFTWFLTYYAAVMIVSMVLLLRAEWGREPAPVLRIRRHRLA
;
A
#
# COMPACT_ATOMS: atom_id res chain seq x y z
N MET A 1 8.20 -1.14 20.32
CA MET A 1 8.85 -0.01 19.60
C MET A 1 8.23 1.29 20.10
N ASN A 2 9.01 2.37 20.25
CA ASN A 2 8.49 3.65 20.74
C ASN A 2 7.45 4.22 19.73
N PRO A 3 6.26 4.68 20.15
CA PRO A 3 5.23 5.21 19.25
C PRO A 3 5.73 6.37 18.39
N ILE A 4 6.68 7.17 18.88
CA ILE A 4 7.33 8.24 18.10
C ILE A 4 8.13 7.66 16.93
N VAL A 5 8.85 6.55 17.14
CA VAL A 5 9.63 5.90 16.08
C VAL A 5 8.71 5.36 15.00
N GLN A 6 7.54 4.84 15.36
CA GLN A 6 6.53 4.38 14.39
C GLN A 6 5.99 5.52 13.54
N MET A 7 5.62 6.63 14.18
CA MET A 7 5.15 7.82 13.46
C MET A 7 6.24 8.33 12.50
N ILE A 8 7.49 8.41 12.97
CA ILE A 8 8.62 8.84 12.13
C ILE A 8 8.77 7.92 10.91
N VAL A 9 8.83 6.59 11.12
CA VAL A 9 8.94 5.61 10.04
C VAL A 9 7.80 5.80 9.03
N PHE A 10 6.58 5.97 9.52
CA PHE A 10 5.40 6.10 8.68
C PHE A 10 5.44 7.39 7.85
N PHE A 11 5.75 8.53 8.47
CA PHE A 11 5.84 9.83 7.77
C PHE A 11 7.04 9.89 6.81
N CYS A 12 8.17 9.28 7.16
CA CYS A 12 9.36 9.21 6.29
C CYS A 12 9.08 8.51 4.95
N PHE A 13 8.14 7.56 4.90
CA PHE A 13 7.74 6.89 3.66
C PHE A 13 6.48 7.47 3.04
N ALA A 14 5.48 7.86 3.86
CA ALA A 14 4.22 8.40 3.37
C ALA A 14 4.39 9.76 2.68
N VAL A 15 5.26 10.65 3.18
CA VAL A 15 5.46 11.96 2.55
C VAL A 15 6.08 11.83 1.15
N PRO A 16 7.20 11.10 0.94
CA PRO A 16 7.71 10.85 -0.41
C PRO A 16 6.72 10.10 -1.30
N ALA A 17 5.96 9.15 -0.75
CA ALA A 17 4.91 8.43 -1.48
C ALA A 17 3.86 9.41 -2.03
N VAL A 18 3.31 10.28 -1.18
CA VAL A 18 2.29 11.26 -1.58
C VAL A 18 2.87 12.28 -2.56
N VAL A 19 3.98 12.92 -2.21
CA VAL A 19 4.59 13.98 -3.04
C VAL A 19 4.98 13.43 -4.41
N GLY A 20 5.69 12.29 -4.44
CA GLY A 20 6.10 11.66 -5.69
C GLY A 20 4.91 11.24 -6.54
N SER A 21 3.87 10.66 -5.93
CA SER A 21 2.68 10.21 -6.66
C SER A 21 1.83 11.34 -7.23
N VAL A 22 1.67 12.43 -6.48
CA VAL A 22 0.97 13.63 -6.97
C VAL A 22 1.75 14.27 -8.10
N LEU A 23 3.07 14.44 -7.93
CA LEU A 23 3.93 15.04 -8.93
C LEU A 23 4.15 14.15 -10.17
N ALA A 24 3.89 12.84 -10.07
CA ALA A 24 4.03 11.88 -11.17
C ALA A 24 3.14 12.22 -12.38
N VAL A 25 2.08 12.99 -12.18
CA VAL A 25 1.20 13.49 -13.26
C VAL A 25 1.97 14.40 -14.22
N TRP A 26 2.92 15.18 -13.71
CA TRP A 26 3.67 16.17 -14.48
C TRP A 26 5.11 15.75 -14.75
N TYR A 27 5.73 14.99 -13.83
CA TYR A 27 7.17 14.72 -13.87
C TYR A 27 7.51 13.22 -13.86
N THR A 28 8.32 12.78 -14.82
CA THR A 28 8.74 11.38 -14.96
C THR A 28 9.62 10.91 -13.79
N TRP A 29 10.47 11.77 -13.24
CA TRP A 29 11.30 11.45 -12.08
C TRP A 29 10.44 11.23 -10.83
N ALA A 30 9.37 12.02 -10.67
CA ALA A 30 8.48 11.95 -9.52
C ALA A 30 7.71 10.63 -9.48
N ARG A 31 7.43 10.02 -10.64
CA ARG A 31 6.89 8.66 -10.72
C ARG A 31 7.77 7.63 -10.01
N TYR A 32 9.09 7.68 -10.23
CA TYR A 32 10.01 6.78 -9.53
C TYR A 32 10.00 7.03 -8.03
N LEU A 33 9.96 8.31 -7.61
CA LEU A 33 9.85 8.66 -6.21
C LEU A 33 8.55 8.15 -5.59
N GLY A 34 7.40 8.34 -6.26
CA GLY A 34 6.11 7.87 -5.80
C GLY A 34 6.05 6.35 -5.71
N ARG A 35 6.62 5.64 -6.69
CA ARG A 35 6.71 4.18 -6.69
C ARG A 35 7.60 3.65 -5.58
N ILE A 36 8.81 4.20 -5.42
CA ILE A 36 9.74 3.80 -4.37
C ILE A 36 9.13 4.12 -3.00
N GLY A 37 8.61 5.33 -2.83
CA GLY A 37 7.97 5.77 -1.58
C GLY A 37 6.79 4.87 -1.20
N THR A 38 5.87 4.62 -2.12
CA THR A 38 4.68 3.77 -1.85
C THR A 38 5.08 2.33 -1.60
N GLY A 39 6.02 1.78 -2.39
CA GLY A 39 6.51 0.41 -2.22
C GLY A 39 7.23 0.21 -0.89
N LEU A 40 8.10 1.14 -0.49
CA LEU A 40 8.78 1.10 0.81
C LEU A 40 7.82 1.38 1.97
N MET A 41 6.79 2.20 1.77
CA MET A 41 5.74 2.39 2.78
C MET A 41 5.02 1.06 3.06
N MET A 42 4.62 0.31 2.03
CA MET A 42 3.99 -1.01 2.24
C MET A 42 4.97 -2.03 2.82
N LEU A 43 6.20 -2.09 2.29
CA LEU A 43 7.17 -3.11 2.68
C LEU A 43 7.79 -2.86 4.06
N VAL A 44 8.31 -1.65 4.29
CA VAL A 44 9.01 -1.30 5.54
C VAL A 44 8.03 -0.72 6.56
N GLY A 45 7.22 0.25 6.13
CA GLY A 45 6.25 0.92 6.99
C GLY A 45 5.08 0.03 7.43
N GLY A 46 4.58 -0.84 6.54
CA GLY A 46 3.58 -1.85 6.84
C GLY A 46 4.22 -3.11 7.38
N ALA A 47 4.78 -3.94 6.49
CA ALA A 47 5.20 -5.29 6.85
C ALA A 47 6.30 -5.30 7.93
N GLY A 48 7.29 -4.42 7.82
CA GLY A 48 8.36 -4.28 8.81
C GLY A 48 7.85 -3.86 10.20
N VAL A 49 6.95 -2.87 10.26
CA VAL A 49 6.35 -2.42 11.53
C VAL A 49 5.45 -3.50 12.12
N ASN A 50 4.58 -4.13 11.32
CA ASN A 50 3.73 -5.23 11.76
C ASN A 50 4.55 -6.43 12.26
N ALA A 51 5.67 -6.76 11.61
CA ALA A 51 6.60 -7.78 12.09
C ALA A 51 7.21 -7.39 13.45
N SER A 52 7.60 -6.12 13.63
CA SER A 52 8.11 -5.64 14.91
C SER A 52 7.07 -5.75 16.03
N PHE A 53 5.79 -5.53 15.72
CA PHE A 53 4.69 -5.68 16.66
C PHE A 53 4.45 -7.14 17.03
N LEU A 54 4.46 -8.02 16.04
CA LEU A 54 4.31 -9.46 16.29
C LEU A 54 5.42 -10.00 17.19
N ILE A 55 6.67 -9.61 16.92
CA ILE A 55 7.83 -9.98 17.75
C ILE A 55 7.70 -9.42 19.18
N ALA A 56 7.11 -8.24 19.33
CA ALA A 56 6.85 -7.62 20.62
C ALA A 56 5.62 -8.19 21.36
N GLY A 57 4.93 -9.19 20.80
CA GLY A 57 3.78 -9.84 21.42
C GLY A 57 2.45 -9.13 21.21
N ALA A 58 2.33 -8.27 20.18
CA ALA A 58 1.06 -7.64 19.85
C ALA A 58 0.01 -8.67 19.40
N THR A 59 -1.23 -8.47 19.83
CA THR A 59 -2.35 -9.39 19.56
C THR A 59 -3.41 -8.82 18.63
N TYR A 60 -3.40 -7.50 18.40
CA TYR A 60 -4.38 -6.77 17.59
C TYR A 60 -5.84 -6.93 18.02
N VAL A 61 -6.10 -7.48 19.20
CA VAL A 61 -7.46 -7.75 19.71
C VAL A 61 -8.30 -6.47 19.73
N ASP A 62 -7.70 -5.37 20.18
CA ASP A 62 -8.40 -4.10 20.38
C ASP A 62 -8.37 -3.19 19.14
N PHE A 63 -7.78 -3.65 18.02
CA PHE A 63 -7.61 -2.83 16.81
C PHE A 63 -8.94 -2.32 16.23
N ALA A 64 -10.01 -3.10 16.36
CA ALA A 64 -11.34 -2.77 15.85
C ALA A 64 -12.28 -2.15 16.89
N ASP A 65 -11.78 -1.77 18.06
CA ASP A 65 -12.61 -1.20 19.14
C ASP A 65 -13.23 0.15 18.73
N GLU A 66 -12.52 0.92 17.92
CA GLU A 66 -12.98 2.18 17.34
C GLU A 66 -13.50 2.03 15.89
N ALA A 67 -13.89 0.82 15.49
CA ALA A 67 -14.50 0.62 14.17
C ALA A 67 -15.82 1.37 14.06
N LYS A 68 -16.09 1.95 12.88
CA LYS A 68 -17.30 2.77 12.64
C LYS A 68 -18.59 1.97 12.72
N PHE A 69 -18.50 0.67 12.44
CA PHE A 69 -19.66 -0.22 12.43
C PHE A 69 -19.50 -1.28 13.51
N GLY A 70 -20.46 -1.37 14.42
CA GLY A 70 -20.38 -2.32 15.53
C GLY A 70 -20.32 -3.79 15.11
N TRP A 71 -20.76 -4.15 13.91
CA TRP A 71 -20.58 -5.51 13.39
C TRP A 71 -19.12 -5.83 13.05
N VAL A 72 -18.32 -4.83 12.65
CA VAL A 72 -16.88 -4.99 12.39
C VAL A 72 -16.16 -5.32 13.69
N THR A 73 -16.42 -4.57 14.76
CA THR A 73 -15.87 -4.84 16.09
C THR A 73 -16.22 -6.25 16.58
N ARG A 74 -17.48 -6.66 16.42
CA ARG A 74 -17.93 -8.01 16.81
C ARG A 74 -17.25 -9.11 15.98
N ALA A 75 -17.20 -8.96 14.66
CA ALA A 75 -16.54 -9.92 13.78
C ALA A 75 -15.04 -10.03 14.09
N TRP A 76 -14.38 -8.90 14.34
CA TRP A 76 -12.98 -8.85 14.72
C TRP A 76 -12.73 -9.62 16.02
N ARG A 77 -13.48 -9.31 17.09
CA ARG A 77 -13.38 -9.99 18.40
C ARG A 77 -13.74 -11.47 18.34
N ALA A 78 -14.54 -11.89 17.38
CA ALA A 78 -14.87 -13.31 17.18
C ALA A 78 -13.75 -14.09 16.46
N VAL A 79 -12.97 -13.43 15.60
CA VAL A 79 -12.03 -14.09 14.68
C VAL A 79 -10.58 -13.91 15.10
N VAL A 80 -10.14 -12.68 15.31
CA VAL A 80 -8.72 -12.34 15.50
C VAL A 80 -8.14 -12.88 16.82
N PRO A 81 -8.82 -12.79 17.98
CA PRO A 81 -8.25 -13.26 19.24
C PRO A 81 -7.96 -14.75 19.30
N ALA A 82 -8.65 -15.56 18.48
CA ALA A 82 -8.42 -17.01 18.44
C ALA A 82 -7.05 -17.37 17.84
N ASN A 83 -6.57 -16.60 16.86
CA ASN A 83 -5.31 -16.86 16.16
C ASN A 83 -4.58 -15.56 15.75
N PRO A 84 -4.20 -14.70 16.70
CA PRO A 84 -3.69 -13.36 16.39
C PRO A 84 -2.37 -13.41 15.59
N VAL A 85 -1.49 -14.35 15.93
CA VAL A 85 -0.21 -14.56 15.20
C VAL A 85 -0.45 -14.86 13.73
N PHE A 86 -1.42 -15.72 13.43
CA PHE A 86 -1.75 -16.09 12.04
C PHE A 86 -2.24 -14.87 11.24
N TYR A 87 -3.19 -14.10 11.79
CA TYR A 87 -3.74 -12.94 11.07
C TYR A 87 -2.73 -11.81 10.90
N ILE A 88 -1.89 -11.55 11.90
CA ILE A 88 -0.82 -10.56 11.80
C ILE A 88 0.23 -11.02 10.77
N ALA A 89 0.62 -12.31 10.79
CA ALA A 89 1.54 -12.86 9.80
C ALA A 89 0.98 -12.76 8.36
N LEU A 90 -0.31 -13.02 8.19
CA LEU A 90 -0.98 -12.87 6.89
C LEU A 90 -0.97 -11.42 6.40
N LEU A 91 -1.20 -10.45 7.30
CA LEU A 91 -1.09 -9.03 6.99
C LEU A 91 0.35 -8.66 6.58
N ILE A 92 1.35 -9.11 7.32
CA ILE A 92 2.78 -8.88 6.99
C ILE A 92 3.11 -9.41 5.59
N VAL A 93 2.71 -10.65 5.29
CA VAL A 93 2.95 -11.26 3.97
C VAL A 93 2.24 -10.46 2.88
N PHE A 94 0.98 -10.08 3.09
CA PHE A 94 0.23 -9.26 2.15
C PHE A 94 0.95 -7.93 1.86
N GLU A 95 1.32 -7.18 2.91
CA GLU A 95 1.98 -5.88 2.76
C GLU A 95 3.36 -6.00 2.09
N ALA A 96 4.12 -7.05 2.42
CA ALA A 96 5.40 -7.32 1.81
C ALA A 96 5.26 -7.65 0.32
N VAL A 97 4.33 -8.52 -0.04
CA VAL A 97 4.03 -8.87 -1.44
C VAL A 97 3.61 -7.63 -2.21
N VAL A 98 2.69 -6.82 -1.67
CA VAL A 98 2.23 -5.58 -2.31
C VAL A 98 3.39 -4.59 -2.48
N GLY A 99 4.22 -4.40 -1.46
CA GLY A 99 5.40 -3.55 -1.55
C GLY A 99 6.37 -4.00 -2.65
N ILE A 100 6.68 -5.30 -2.73
CA ILE A 100 7.54 -5.88 -3.77
C ILE A 100 6.92 -5.69 -5.16
N LEU A 101 5.62 -5.95 -5.32
CA LEU A 101 4.91 -5.75 -6.57
C LEU A 101 5.01 -4.29 -7.04
N ILE A 102 4.78 -3.32 -6.15
CA ILE A 102 4.90 -1.89 -6.45
C ILE A 102 6.32 -1.55 -6.91
N LEU A 103 7.35 -2.09 -6.28
CA LEU A 103 8.75 -1.82 -6.61
C LEU A 103 9.22 -2.49 -7.91
N SER A 104 8.55 -3.54 -8.38
CA SER A 104 8.98 -4.38 -9.51
C SER A 104 8.89 -3.71 -10.89
N GLY A 105 8.11 -2.63 -11.02
CA GLY A 105 7.87 -1.94 -12.29
C GLY A 105 6.83 -2.64 -13.18
N GLY A 106 6.31 -1.92 -14.18
CA GLY A 106 5.43 -2.48 -15.20
C GLY A 106 4.08 -2.97 -14.66
N TRP A 107 3.61 -4.11 -15.18
CA TRP A 107 2.32 -4.70 -14.79
C TRP A 107 2.25 -5.08 -13.30
N PRO A 108 3.28 -5.70 -12.68
CA PRO A 108 3.32 -5.94 -11.24
C PRO A 108 3.03 -4.68 -10.39
N THR A 109 3.60 -3.53 -10.76
CA THR A 109 3.37 -2.27 -10.04
C THR A 109 1.90 -1.90 -10.01
N ARG A 110 1.19 -2.09 -11.12
CA ARG A 110 -0.24 -1.74 -11.22
C ARG A 110 -1.09 -2.64 -10.32
N ILE A 111 -0.79 -3.95 -10.30
CA ILE A 111 -1.46 -4.89 -9.41
C ILE A 111 -1.18 -4.56 -7.94
N GLY A 112 0.08 -4.25 -7.60
CA GLY A 112 0.46 -3.81 -6.26
C GLY A 112 -0.28 -2.53 -5.85
N LEU A 113 -0.36 -1.53 -6.72
CA LEU A 113 -1.09 -0.28 -6.44
C LEU A 113 -2.59 -0.51 -6.28
N LEU A 114 -3.21 -1.36 -7.11
CA LEU A 114 -4.63 -1.72 -6.94
C LEU A 114 -4.89 -2.42 -5.61
N ALA A 115 -4.03 -3.36 -5.21
CA ALA A 115 -4.12 -4.04 -3.93
C ALA A 115 -3.93 -3.07 -2.76
N ALA A 116 -2.97 -2.15 -2.84
CA ALA A 116 -2.75 -1.12 -1.84
C ALA A 116 -3.97 -0.18 -1.72
N ILE A 117 -4.56 0.26 -2.84
CA ILE A 117 -5.78 1.07 -2.85
C ILE A 117 -6.94 0.33 -2.18
N ALA A 118 -7.17 -0.93 -2.54
CA ALA A 118 -8.23 -1.74 -1.95
C ALA A 118 -8.04 -1.92 -0.43
N PHE A 119 -6.79 -2.14 0.01
CA PHE A 119 -6.45 -2.23 1.43
C PHE A 119 -6.74 -0.94 2.18
N HIS A 120 -6.29 0.21 1.66
CA HIS A 120 -6.57 1.51 2.26
C HIS A 120 -8.06 1.84 2.26
N LEU A 121 -8.80 1.42 1.22
CA LEU A 121 -10.25 1.59 1.18
C LEU A 121 -10.91 0.79 2.31
N GLY A 122 -10.48 -0.46 2.54
CA GLY A 122 -10.95 -1.25 3.68
C GLY A 122 -10.64 -0.56 5.02
N LEU A 123 -9.41 -0.09 5.22
CA LEU A 123 -9.02 0.65 6.42
C LEU A 123 -9.90 1.89 6.63
N GLY A 124 -10.04 2.72 5.60
CA GLY A 124 -10.76 3.98 5.67
C GLY A 124 -12.28 3.82 5.80
N VAL A 125 -12.86 2.76 5.24
CA VAL A 125 -14.31 2.53 5.31
C VAL A 125 -14.72 1.97 6.67
N PHE A 126 -13.99 0.97 7.18
CA PHE A 126 -14.49 0.17 8.31
C PHE A 126 -13.95 0.59 9.69
N PHE A 127 -12.72 1.11 9.75
CA PHE A 127 -12.04 1.41 11.01
C PHE A 127 -12.14 2.89 11.39
N THR A 128 -11.17 3.42 12.13
CA THR A 128 -11.25 4.73 12.77
C THR A 128 -11.38 5.89 11.77
N TRP A 129 -11.91 7.03 12.23
CA TRP A 129 -11.96 8.25 11.42
C TRP A 129 -10.56 8.75 11.04
N PHE A 130 -9.57 8.59 11.92
CA PHE A 130 -8.18 8.88 11.59
C PHE A 130 -7.71 8.08 10.36
N LEU A 131 -7.95 6.77 10.34
CA LEU A 131 -7.62 5.91 9.19
C LEU A 131 -8.40 6.31 7.93
N THR A 132 -9.56 6.94 8.06
CA THR A 132 -10.34 7.45 6.93
C THR A 132 -9.64 8.61 6.24
N TYR A 133 -9.23 9.62 7.02
CA TYR A 133 -8.56 10.79 6.47
C TYR A 133 -7.19 10.41 5.89
N TYR A 134 -6.46 9.56 6.60
CA TYR A 134 -5.20 9.00 6.10
C TYR A 134 -5.40 8.21 4.80
N ALA A 135 -6.36 7.28 4.77
CA ALA A 135 -6.66 6.49 3.58
C ALA A 135 -7.09 7.36 2.40
N ALA A 136 -7.89 8.41 2.62
CA ALA A 136 -8.33 9.30 1.55
C ALA A 136 -7.12 9.96 0.85
N VAL A 137 -6.17 10.50 1.61
CA VAL A 137 -4.94 11.10 1.06
C VAL A 137 -4.13 10.07 0.27
N MET A 138 -3.94 8.88 0.84
CA MET A 138 -3.16 7.81 0.22
C MET A 138 -3.85 7.23 -1.02
N ILE A 139 -5.16 7.07 -1.02
CA ILE A 139 -5.92 6.58 -2.18
C ILE A 139 -5.80 7.57 -3.33
N VAL A 140 -6.00 8.87 -3.08
CA VAL A 140 -5.86 9.89 -4.12
C VAL A 140 -4.45 9.87 -4.70
N SER A 141 -3.41 9.81 -3.86
CA SER A 141 -2.03 9.76 -4.34
C SER A 141 -1.76 8.50 -5.16
N MET A 142 -2.12 7.31 -4.66
CA MET A 142 -1.92 6.05 -5.37
C MET A 142 -2.70 5.96 -6.68
N VAL A 143 -3.91 6.53 -6.77
CA VAL A 143 -4.68 6.60 -8.02
C VAL A 143 -3.97 7.47 -9.05
N LEU A 144 -3.38 8.60 -8.65
CA LEU A 144 -2.59 9.46 -9.56
C LEU A 144 -1.33 8.74 -10.05
N LEU A 145 -0.61 8.05 -9.15
CA LEU A 145 0.55 7.25 -9.54
C LEU A 145 0.14 6.11 -10.50
N LEU A 146 -0.95 5.42 -10.20
CA LEU A 146 -1.48 4.34 -11.01
C LEU A 146 -1.85 4.80 -12.41
N ARG A 147 -2.49 5.98 -12.54
CA ARG A 147 -2.74 6.63 -13.83
C ARG A 147 -1.44 6.93 -14.58
N ALA A 148 -0.42 7.44 -13.89
CA ALA A 148 0.89 7.71 -14.49
C ALA A 148 1.62 6.44 -14.95
N GLU A 149 1.44 5.31 -14.26
CA GLU A 149 1.95 3.99 -14.66
C GLU A 149 1.21 3.38 -15.86
N TRP A 150 -0.05 3.77 -16.09
CA TRP A 150 -0.82 3.37 -17.27
C TRP A 150 -0.50 4.20 -18.52
N GLY A 151 -0.34 5.51 -18.36
CA GLY A 151 -0.15 6.44 -19.49
C GLY A 151 1.16 6.30 -20.29
N ARG A 152 2.02 5.35 -19.96
CA ARG A 152 3.32 5.14 -20.63
C ARG A 152 3.63 3.67 -20.98
N GLU A 153 2.62 2.87 -21.30
CA GLU A 153 2.92 1.70 -22.15
C GLU A 153 3.61 2.20 -23.42
N PRO A 154 4.77 1.65 -23.81
CA PRO A 154 5.30 1.91 -25.14
C PRO A 154 4.20 1.55 -26.13
N ALA A 155 3.85 2.49 -27.02
CA ALA A 155 3.00 2.16 -28.16
C ALA A 155 3.50 0.84 -28.77
N PRO A 156 2.61 -0.09 -29.16
CA PRO A 156 3.04 -1.35 -29.74
C PRO A 156 4.03 -1.01 -30.85
N VAL A 157 5.27 -1.48 -30.70
CA VAL A 157 6.28 -1.33 -31.74
C VAL A 157 5.67 -2.00 -32.95
N LEU A 158 5.19 -1.18 -33.90
CA LEU A 158 4.82 -1.63 -35.23
C LEU A 158 6.08 -2.31 -35.75
N ARG A 159 6.15 -3.64 -35.60
CA ARG A 159 7.17 -4.48 -36.20
C ARG A 159 6.96 -4.29 -37.69
N ILE A 160 7.66 -3.32 -38.28
CA ILE A 160 7.71 -3.14 -39.72
C ILE A 160 8.28 -4.45 -40.26
N ARG A 161 7.37 -5.30 -40.75
CA ARG A 161 7.68 -6.56 -41.39
C ARG A 161 8.39 -6.17 -42.68
N ARG A 162 9.74 -6.13 -42.66
CA ARG A 162 10.53 -6.01 -43.89
C ARG A 162 10.26 -7.26 -44.71
N HIS A 163 9.29 -7.20 -45.61
CA HIS A 163 9.22 -8.12 -46.73
C HIS A 163 10.48 -7.89 -47.56
N ARG A 164 11.46 -8.78 -47.44
CA ARG A 164 12.52 -8.89 -48.43
C ARG A 164 11.85 -9.40 -49.71
N LEU A 165 11.83 -8.53 -50.72
CA LEU A 165 11.57 -8.92 -52.09
C LEU A 165 12.72 -9.85 -52.51
N ALA A 166 12.35 -11.02 -53.00
CA ALA A 166 13.23 -11.97 -53.68
C ALA A 166 13.49 -11.50 -55.12
#